data_AF-A0A6S6YV32-F1
#
_entry.id   AF-A0A6S6YV32-F1
#
_cell.length_a   1.000
_cell.length_b   1.000
_cell.length_c   1.000
_cell.angle_alpha   90.00
_cell.angle_beta   90.00
_cell.angle_gamma   90.00
#
_symmetry.space_group_name_H-M   'P 1'
#
loop_
_entity.id
_entity.type
_entity.pdbx_description
1 polymer ?
#
loop_
_entity_poly.entity_id
_entity_poly.type
_entity_poly.pdbx_seq_one_letter_code
_entity_poly.pdbx_strand_id
1 'polypeptide(L)'
;MAHPDGYAVLKTALDSAAMRIKQERVTTIWVPRKEEVSEREMRVKVSGKLKTYIADKLTSERDKDYLVEFTVTSSGRLYVSKIEEIVKADSAARAAGQS
;
A
#
# COMPACT_ATOMS: atom_id res chain seq x y z
N MET A 1 -24.29 7.71 -16.63
CA MET A 1 -23.80 8.98 -17.22
C MET A 1 -23.75 10.00 -16.10
N ALA A 2 -22.56 10.53 -15.75
CA ALA A 2 -22.43 11.49 -14.65
C ALA A 2 -22.96 12.86 -15.10
N HIS A 3 -23.81 13.50 -14.28
CA HIS A 3 -24.42 14.80 -14.59
C HIS A 3 -23.31 15.87 -14.76
N PRO A 4 -23.34 16.69 -15.83
CA PRO A 4 -22.29 17.68 -16.12
C PRO A 4 -22.02 18.68 -14.99
N ASP A 5 -23.03 18.99 -14.18
CA ASP A 5 -22.96 19.97 -13.10
C ASP A 5 -22.09 19.52 -11.91
N GLY A 6 -21.90 18.20 -11.73
CA GLY A 6 -21.05 17.65 -10.69
C GLY A 6 -19.56 17.68 -11.02
N TYR A 7 -19.22 17.79 -12.32
CA TYR A 7 -17.83 17.71 -12.77
C TYR A 7 -17.01 18.93 -12.34
N ALA A 8 -17.58 20.13 -12.40
CA ALA A 8 -16.89 21.36 -11.98
C ALA A 8 -16.59 21.38 -10.47
N VAL A 9 -17.54 20.91 -9.65
CA VAL A 9 -17.37 20.77 -8.20
C VAL A 9 -16.32 19.72 -7.86
N LEU A 10 -16.40 18.55 -8.52
CA LEU A 10 -15.43 17.47 -8.33
C LEU A 10 -14.03 17.89 -8.76
N LYS A 11 -13.88 18.55 -9.91
CA LYS A 11 -12.60 19.06 -10.39
C LYS A 11 -11.99 20.07 -9.41
N THR A 12 -12.79 20.99 -8.87
CA THR A 12 -12.32 21.97 -7.89
C THR A 12 -11.89 21.30 -6.57
N ALA A 13 -12.63 20.30 -6.11
CA ALA A 13 -12.24 19.50 -4.95
C ALA A 13 -10.93 18.73 -5.19
N LEU A 14 -10.74 18.17 -6.38
CA LEU A 14 -9.52 17.45 -6.75
C LEU A 14 -8.33 18.39 -6.93
N ASP A 15 -8.52 19.57 -7.54
CA ASP A 15 -7.47 20.58 -7.72
C ASP A 15 -7.04 21.17 -6.38
N SER A 16 -7.98 21.47 -5.47
CA SER A 16 -7.66 21.92 -4.11
C SER A 16 -6.93 20.84 -3.30
N ALA A 17 -7.35 19.58 -3.40
CA ALA A 17 -6.64 18.45 -2.79
C ALA A 17 -5.23 18.29 -3.37
N ALA A 18 -5.06 18.43 -4.69
CA ALA A 18 -3.76 18.36 -5.35
C ALA A 18 -2.84 19.52 -4.94
N MET A 19 -3.37 20.74 -4.85
CA MET A 19 -2.62 21.90 -4.33
C MET A 19 -2.21 21.70 -2.87
N ARG A 20 -3.11 21.14 -2.04
CA ARG A 20 -2.82 20.82 -0.64
C ARG A 20 -1.74 19.76 -0.51
N ILE A 21 -1.81 18.68 -1.29
CA ILE A 21 -0.76 17.63 -1.33
C ILE A 21 0.59 18.23 -1.74
N LYS A 22 0.59 19.12 -2.75
CA LYS A 22 1.80 19.81 -3.23
C LYS A 22 2.39 20.77 -2.18
N GLN A 23 1.54 21.43 -1.39
CA GLN A 23 1.95 22.38 -0.35
C GLN A 23 2.38 21.69 0.94
N GLU A 24 1.69 20.63 1.35
CA GLU A 24 1.96 19.85 2.56
C GLU A 24 3.12 18.86 2.39
N ARG A 25 3.68 18.71 1.17
CA ARG A 25 4.79 17.80 0.84
C ARG A 25 4.55 16.38 1.38
N VAL A 26 3.32 15.89 1.23
CA VAL A 26 2.96 14.58 1.77
C VAL A 26 3.72 13.50 1.00
N THR A 27 4.59 12.78 1.70
CA THR A 27 5.42 11.72 1.12
C THR A 27 5.14 10.42 1.85
N THR A 28 4.70 9.40 1.13
CA THR A 28 4.53 8.05 1.69
C THR A 28 5.58 7.13 1.09
N ILE A 29 6.40 6.53 1.96
CA ILE A 29 7.42 5.55 1.57
C ILE A 29 7.18 4.26 2.33
N TRP A 30 7.28 3.14 1.63
CA TRP A 30 7.38 1.85 2.27
C TRP A 30 8.83 1.40 2.30
N VAL A 31 9.31 0.99 3.47
CA VAL A 31 10.68 0.53 3.66
C VAL A 31 10.66 -0.95 4.06
N PRO A 32 11.22 -1.86 3.24
CA PRO A 32 11.32 -3.28 3.60
C PRO A 32 12.23 -3.44 4.81
N ARG A 33 11.89 -4.37 5.71
CA ARG A 33 12.64 -4.63 6.96
C ARG A 33 12.99 -6.09 7.18
N LYS A 34 12.14 -7.00 6.71
CA LYS A 34 12.35 -8.44 6.84
C LYS A 34 11.82 -9.15 5.60
N GLU A 35 12.54 -10.16 5.17
CA GLU A 35 12.18 -11.03 4.05
C GLU A 35 12.12 -12.48 4.56
N GLU A 36 11.08 -13.20 4.15
CA GLU A 36 10.90 -14.63 4.42
C GLU A 36 10.71 -15.33 3.08
N VAL A 37 11.66 -16.19 2.71
CA VAL A 37 11.72 -16.84 1.39
C VAL A 37 11.16 -18.26 1.48
N SER A 38 10.21 -18.58 0.59
CA SER A 38 9.75 -19.94 0.33
C SER A 38 10.12 -20.33 -1.10
N GLU A 39 11.27 -20.98 -1.25
CA GLU A 39 11.77 -21.41 -2.57
C GLU A 39 10.84 -22.44 -3.22
N ARG A 40 10.30 -23.37 -2.41
CA ARG A 40 9.37 -24.41 -2.87
C ARG A 40 8.09 -23.82 -3.48
N GLU A 41 7.59 -22.74 -2.91
CA GLU A 41 6.40 -22.05 -3.44
C GLU A 41 6.75 -20.93 -4.41
N MET A 42 8.03 -20.63 -4.62
CA MET A 42 8.51 -19.49 -5.39
C MET A 42 7.92 -18.16 -4.90
N ARG A 43 7.90 -17.97 -3.59
CA ARG A 43 7.31 -16.80 -2.94
C ARG A 43 8.27 -16.16 -1.96
N VAL A 44 8.20 -14.84 -1.86
CA VAL A 44 8.87 -14.07 -0.81
C VAL A 44 7.86 -13.21 -0.11
N LYS A 45 7.72 -13.38 1.20
CA LYS A 45 7.00 -12.44 2.03
C LYS A 45 7.96 -11.34 2.46
N VAL A 46 7.61 -10.09 2.20
CA VAL A 46 8.39 -8.92 2.61
C VAL A 46 7.57 -8.09 3.58
N SER A 47 8.06 -8.00 4.82
CA SER A 47 7.49 -7.20 5.88
C SER A 47 8.24 -5.87 5.97
N GLY A 48 7.50 -4.77 6.03
CA GLY A 48 8.09 -3.44 6.08
C GLY A 48 7.18 -2.43 6.77
N LYS A 49 7.66 -1.19 6.80
CA LYS A 49 6.93 -0.07 7.39
C LYS A 49 6.56 0.97 6.35
N LEU A 50 5.26 1.23 6.25
CA LEU A 50 4.71 2.34 5.47
C LEU A 50 4.75 3.60 6.35
N LYS A 51 5.63 4.52 6.00
CA LYS A 51 5.82 5.80 6.67
C LYS A 51 5.22 6.92 5.84
N THR A 52 4.41 7.76 6.45
CA THR A 52 3.90 8.98 5.83
C THR A 52 4.52 10.18 6.55
N TYR A 53 5.11 11.06 5.75
CA TYR A 53 5.66 12.33 6.18
C TYR A 53 4.79 13.47 5.66
N ILE A 54 4.60 14.50 6.48
CA ILE A 54 3.95 15.76 6.11
C ILE A 54 4.91 16.87 6.51
N ALA A 55 5.31 17.71 5.56
CA ALA A 55 6.35 18.72 5.74
C ALA A 55 7.60 18.16 6.45
N ASP A 56 8.10 17.02 5.94
CA ASP A 56 9.28 16.29 6.45
C ASP A 56 9.15 15.70 7.86
N LYS A 57 8.00 15.87 8.53
CA LYS A 57 7.69 15.26 9.82
C LYS A 57 6.98 13.93 9.64
N LEU A 58 7.44 12.86 10.29
CA LEU A 58 6.74 11.57 10.32
C LEU A 58 5.39 11.73 11.04
N THR A 59 4.29 11.46 10.36
CA THR A 59 2.92 11.59 10.89
C THR A 59 2.18 10.27 10.98
N SER A 60 2.56 9.26 10.20
CA SER A 60 2.00 7.92 10.28
C SER A 60 3.07 6.88 10.04
N GLU A 61 2.99 5.79 10.79
CA GLU A 61 3.82 4.61 10.60
C GLU A 61 2.93 3.37 10.79
N ARG A 62 2.86 2.53 9.77
CA ARG A 62 2.06 1.30 9.78
C ARG A 62 2.88 0.13 9.27
N ASP A 63 2.71 -1.02 9.91
CA ASP A 63 3.27 -2.26 9.38
C ASP A 63 2.48 -2.68 8.14
N LYS A 64 3.20 -3.02 7.07
CA LYS A 64 2.65 -3.51 5.81
C LYS A 64 3.48 -4.68 5.33
N ASP A 65 2.78 -5.78 5.07
CA ASP A 65 3.36 -7.02 4.57
C ASP A 65 2.92 -7.21 3.12
N TYR A 66 3.87 -7.57 2.26
CA TYR A 66 3.60 -7.92 0.87
C TYR A 66 4.03 -9.36 0.61
N LEU A 67 3.29 -10.05 -0.24
CA LEU A 67 3.67 -11.34 -0.81
C LEU A 67 4.05 -11.13 -2.27
N VAL A 68 5.29 -11.47 -2.62
CA VAL A 68 5.80 -11.43 -3.98
C VAL A 68 5.91 -12.86 -4.48
N GLU A 69 5.17 -13.16 -5.55
CA GLU A 69 5.24 -14.44 -6.23
C GLU A 69 6.16 -14.33 -7.44
N PHE A 70 6.90 -15.40 -7.69
CA PHE A 70 7.81 -15.50 -8.81
C PHE A 70 7.42 -16.66 -9.72
N THR A 71 7.81 -16.54 -10.98
CA THR A 71 7.74 -17.61 -11.96
C THR A 71 9.09 -17.74 -12.67
N VAL A 72 9.43 -18.95 -13.07
CA VAL A 72 10.64 -19.26 -13.83
C VAL A 72 10.20 -19.66 -15.23
N THR A 73 10.73 -18.96 -16.23
CA THR A 73 10.48 -19.31 -17.62
C THR A 73 11.19 -20.60 -18.00
N SER A 74 10.79 -21.22 -19.11
CA SER A 74 11.52 -22.36 -19.70
C SER A 74 13.00 -22.06 -20.01
N SER A 75 13.35 -20.79 -20.16
CA SER A 75 14.74 -20.30 -20.31
C SER A 75 15.49 -20.09 -18.99
N GLY A 76 14.89 -20.41 -17.84
CA GLY A 76 15.50 -20.29 -16.52
C GLY A 76 15.51 -18.87 -15.93
N ARG A 77 14.78 -17.92 -16.51
CA ARG A 77 14.73 -16.53 -16.00
C ARG A 77 13.66 -16.39 -14.94
N LEU A 78 14.00 -15.75 -13.83
CA LEU A 78 13.10 -15.44 -12.73
C LEU A 78 12.38 -14.11 -12.99
N TYR A 79 11.05 -14.12 -12.91
CA TYR A 79 10.21 -12.93 -13.03
C TYR A 79 9.24 -12.85 -11.86
N VAL A 80 8.90 -11.63 -11.44
CA VAL A 80 7.77 -11.39 -10.54
C VAL A 80 6.48 -11.65 -11.33
N SER A 81 5.66 -12.59 -10.85
CA SER A 81 4.35 -12.88 -11.43
C SER A 81 3.25 -12.08 -10.74
N LYS A 82 3.37 -11.84 -9.43
CA LYS A 82 2.33 -11.18 -8.63
C LYS A 82 2.92 -10.47 -7.42
N ILE A 83 2.30 -9.36 -7.03
CA ILE A 83 2.55 -8.69 -5.76
C ILE A 83 1.19 -8.44 -5.10
N GLU A 84 1.01 -8.89 -3.87
CA GLU A 84 -0.21 -8.68 -3.09
C GLU A 84 0.11 -8.14 -1.71
N GLU A 85 -0.72 -7.22 -1.22
CA GLU A 85 -0.67 -6.81 0.18
C GLU A 85 -1.38 -7.84 1.05
N ILE A 86 -0.72 -8.29 2.13
CA ILE A 86 -1.33 -9.15 3.13
C ILE A 86 -2.12 -8.26 4.10
N VAL A 87 -3.42 -8.12 3.84
CA VAL A 87 -4.34 -7.39 4.73
C VAL A 87 -4.72 -8.29 5.90
N LYS A 88 -4.17 -8.02 7.09
CA LYS A 88 -4.66 -8.65 8.32
C LYS A 88 -6.03 -8.04 8.63
N ALA A 89 -7.04 -8.89 8.79
CA ALA A 89 -8.33 -8.44 9.31
C ALA A 89 -8.11 -7.80 10.69
N ASP A 90 -8.67 -6.61 10.89
CA ASP A 90 -8.52 -5.85 12.13
C ASP A 90 -9.11 -6.66 13.29
N SER A 91 -8.24 -7.30 14.09
CA SER A 91 -8.63 -8.18 15.20
C SER A 91 -9.41 -7.45 16.29
N ALA A 92 -9.41 -6.10 16.27
CA ALA A 92 -10.13 -5.26 17.22
C ALA A 92 -11.67 -5.39 17.11
N ALA A 93 -12.22 -5.79 15.96
CA ALA A 93 -13.67 -5.88 15.77
C ALA A 93 -14.29 -7.19 16.31
N ARG A 94 -13.50 -8.23 16.62
CA ARG A 94 -14.03 -9.51 17.15
C ARG A 94 -14.13 -9.59 18.67
N ALA A 95 -13.47 -8.69 19.41
CA ALA A 95 -13.48 -8.69 20.87
C ALA A 95 -14.66 -7.89 21.48
N ALA A 96 -15.39 -7.10 20.69
CA ALA A 96 -16.48 -6.25 21.18
C ALA A 96 -17.89 -6.84 21.00
N GLY A 97 -18.00 -8.11 20.56
CA GLY A 97 -19.29 -8.76 20.26
C GLY A 97 -19.55 -10.07 21.01
N GLN A 98 -18.78 -10.38 22.05
CA GLN A 98 -18.98 -11.54 22.91
C GLN A 98 -18.87 -11.13 24.38
N SER A 99 -19.93 -10.54 24.90
CA SER A 99 -20.20 -10.38 26.34
C SER A 99 -21.69 -10.28 26.56
#